data_AF-A0A645JGW8-F1
#
_entry.id   AF-A0A645JGW8-F1
#
_cell.length_a   1.000
_cell.length_b   1.000
_cell.length_c   1.000
_cell.angle_alpha   90.00
_cell.angle_beta   90.00
_cell.angle_gamma   90.00
#
_symmetry.space_group_name_H-M   'P 1'
#
loop_
_entity.id
_entity.type
_entity.pdbx_description
1 polymer ?
#
loop_
_entity_poly.entity_id
_entity_poly.type
_entity_poly.pdbx_seq_one_letter_code
_entity_poly.pdbx_strand_id
1 'polypeptide(L)' 'MQKFINYHMKIAIVGDFSMYSSKSLREFIYESNKGRDIFFLPSEKEAIEKLSNA' A
#
# COMPACT_ATOMS: atom_id res chain seq x y z
N MET A 1 9.96 -7.73 -1.83
CA MET A 1 8.65 -7.94 -1.17
C MET A 1 8.52 -9.28 -0.46
N GLN A 2 9.12 -10.38 -0.94
CA GLN A 2 9.00 -11.70 -0.30
C GLN A 2 9.36 -11.74 1.21
N LYS A 3 10.38 -11.00 1.67
CA LYS A 3 10.72 -10.97 3.10
C LYS A 3 9.59 -10.37 3.96
N PHE A 4 9.00 -9.24 3.55
CA PHE A 4 7.94 -8.58 4.32
C PHE A 4 6.67 -9.44 4.47
N ILE A 5 6.33 -10.17 3.41
CA ILE A 5 5.22 -11.13 3.43
C ILE A 5 5.53 -12.30 4.38
N ASN A 6 6.76 -12.85 4.34
CA ASN A 6 7.19 -13.92 5.26
C ASN A 6 7.26 -13.48 6.73
N TYR A 7 7.51 -12.21 6.99
CA TYR A 7 7.49 -11.64 8.35
C TYR A 7 6.10 -11.14 8.77
N HIS A 8 5.07 -11.30 7.92
CA HIS A 8 3.71 -10.80 8.16
C HIS A 8 3.68 -9.33 8.61
N MET A 9 4.59 -8.53 8.08
CA MET A 9 4.74 -7.13 8.47
C MET A 9 3.88 -6.26 7.55
N LYS A 10 2.89 -5.58 8.13
CA LYS A 10 2.02 -4.67 7.39
C LYS A 10 2.73 -3.34 7.16
N ILE A 11 2.73 -2.87 5.93
CA ILE A 11 3.39 -1.63 5.53
C ILE A 11 2.39 -0.73 4.82
N ALA A 12 2.39 0.55 5.16
CA ALA A 12 1.68 1.58 4.42
C ALA A 12 2.67 2.55 3.79
N ILE A 13 2.55 2.76 2.47
CA ILE A 13 3.35 3.71 1.69
C ILE A 13 2.45 4.91 1.41
N VAL A 14 2.84 6.06 1.95
CA VAL A 14 2.09 7.31 1.86
C VAL A 14 2.69 8.20 0.79
N GLY A 15 1.85 8.69 -0.14
CA GLY A 15 2.30 9.63 -1.15
C GLY A 15 1.25 9.95 -2.21
N ASP A 16 1.53 10.96 -3.02
CA ASP A 16 0.72 11.29 -4.18
C ASP A 16 1.14 10.41 -5.37
N PHE A 17 0.30 9.42 -5.69
CA PHE A 17 0.52 8.52 -6.82
C PHE A 17 -0.15 9.00 -8.11
N SER A 18 -0.82 10.15 -8.10
CA SER A 18 -1.55 10.69 -9.26
C SER A 18 -0.63 11.07 -10.42
N MET A 19 0.61 11.48 -10.11
CA MET A 19 1.63 11.83 -11.10
C MET A 19 2.14 10.64 -11.90
N TYR A 20 1.92 9.41 -11.42
CA TYR A 20 2.35 8.20 -12.12
C TYR A 20 1.23 7.66 -13.00
N SER A 21 1.29 7.99 -14.30
CA SER A 21 0.29 7.56 -15.29
C SER A 21 0.52 6.15 -15.82
N SER A 22 1.53 5.42 -15.33
CA SER A 22 1.83 4.08 -15.81
C SER A 22 0.73 3.10 -15.42
N LYS A 23 0.15 2.43 -16.43
CA LYS A 23 -0.91 1.43 -16.24
C LYS A 23 -0.46 0.32 -15.28
N SER A 24 0.78 -0.15 -15.43
CA SER A 24 1.36 -1.19 -14.59
C SER A 24 1.50 -0.77 -13.12
N LEU A 25 1.90 0.48 -12.84
CA LEU A 25 2.02 0.96 -11.46
C LEU A 25 0.64 1.13 -10.83
N ARG A 26 -0.33 1.62 -11.59
CA ARG A 26 -1.71 1.79 -11.11
C ARG A 26 -2.36 0.44 -10.80
N GLU A 27 -2.16 -0.56 -11.66
CA GLU A 27 -2.59 -1.94 -11.41
C GLU A 27 -1.86 -2.54 -10.21
N PHE A 28 -0.55 -2.32 -10.08
CA PHE A 28 0.23 -2.78 -8.94
C PHE A 28 -0.24 -2.18 -7.60
N ILE A 29 -0.52 -0.88 -7.56
CA ILE A 29 -1.06 -0.16 -6.39
C ILE A 29 -2.44 -0.71 -6.03
N TYR A 30 -3.30 -0.91 -7.03
CA TYR A 30 -4.65 -1.43 -6.83
C TYR A 30 -4.65 -2.86 -6.29
N GLU A 31 -3.84 -3.76 -6.87
CA GLU A 31 -3.70 -5.13 -6.39
C GLU A 31 -3.03 -5.19 -5.00
N SER A 32 -2.05 -4.32 -4.74
CA SER A 32 -1.42 -4.24 -3.40
C SER A 32 -2.44 -3.82 -2.35
N ASN A 33 -3.24 -2.77 -2.61
CA ASN A 33 -4.28 -2.29 -1.71
C ASN A 33 -5.41 -3.29 -1.44
N LYS A 34 -5.60 -4.29 -2.32
CA LYS A 34 -6.50 -5.43 -2.08
C LYS A 34 -5.88 -6.54 -1.22
N GLY A 35 -4.55 -6.56 -1.14
CA GLY A 35 -3.81 -7.45 -0.27
C GLY A 35 -4.00 -7.13 1.21
N ARG A 36 -3.33 -7.92 2.07
CA ARG A 36 -3.42 -7.76 3.54
C ARG A 36 -2.18 -7.13 4.16
N ASP A 37 -1.08 -7.03 3.40
CA ASP A 37 0.24 -6.71 3.96
C ASP A 37 0.80 -5.36 3.45
N ILE A 38 0.35 -4.84 2.31
CA ILE A 38 0.93 -3.63 1.70
C ILE A 38 -0.18 -2.68 1.27
N PHE A 39 -0.14 -1.46 1.77
CA PHE A 39 -1.13 -0.42 1.46
C PHE A 39 -0.46 0.79 0.83
N PHE A 40 -1.06 1.36 -0.19
CA PHE A 40 -0.65 2.59 -0.85
C PHE A 40 -1.74 3.62 -0.63
N LEU A 41 -1.45 4.66 0.15
CA LEU A 41 -2.46 5.59 0.63
C LEU A 41 -2.04 7.05 0.38
N PRO A 42 -3.00 7.95 0.13
CA PRO A 42 -2.71 9.35 -0.14
C PRO A 42 -2.30 10.15 1.10
N SER A 43 -2.57 9.66 2.32
CA SER A 43 -2.28 10.38 3.56
C SER A 43 -1.78 9.49 4.69
N GLU A 44 -0.98 10.08 5.59
CA GLU A 44 -0.50 9.40 6.80
C GLU A 44 -1.65 9.01 7.72
N LYS A 45 -2.70 9.82 7.79
CA LYS A 45 -3.88 9.54 8.61
C LYS A 45 -4.57 8.26 8.15
N GLU A 46 -4.82 8.12 6.84
CA GLU A 46 -5.39 6.89 6.28
C GLU A 46 -4.47 5.68 6.53
N ALA A 47 -3.15 5.87 6.44
CA ALA A 47 -2.19 4.81 6.73
C ALA A 47 -2.25 4.32 8.16
N ILE A 48 -2.30 5.24 9.13
CA ILE A 48 -2.42 4.90 10.56
C ILE A 48 -3.74 4.17 10.80
N GLU A 49 -4.85 4.65 10.24
CA GLU A 49 -6.16 4.05 10.40
C GLU A 49 -6.24 2.64 9.78
N LYS A 50 -5.64 2.46 8.60
CA LYS A 50 -5.57 1.15 7.92
C LYS A 50 -4.73 0.16 8.71
N LEU A 51 -3.55 0.57 9.18
CA LEU A 51 -2.66 -0.29 9.95
C LEU A 51 -3.20 -0.62 11.35
N SER A 52 -3.99 0.28 11.95
CA SER A 52 -4.61 0.05 13.27
C SER A 52 -5.80 -0.91 13.21
N ASN A 53 -6.49 -0.98 12.07
CA ASN A 53 -7.66 -1.84 11.87
C ASN A 53 -7.34 -3.15 11.11
N ALA A 54 -6.13 -3.32 10.61
CA ALA A 54 -5.73 -4.48 9.82
C ALA A 54 -5.38 -5.67 10.67
#